data_AF-A0A915U1K1-F1
#
_entry.id   AF-A0A915U1K1-F1
#
_cell.length_a   1.000
_cell.length_b   1.000
_cell.length_c   1.000
_cell.angle_alpha   90.00
_cell.angle_beta   90.00
_cell.angle_gamma   90.00
#
_symmetry.space_group_name_H-M   'P 1'
#
loop_
_entity.id
_entity.type
_entity.pdbx_description
1 polymer ?
#
loop_
_entity_poly.entity_id
_entity_poly.type
_entity_poly.pdbx_seq_one_letter_code
_entity_poly.pdbx_strand_id
1 'polypeptide(L)'
;MEFIKTIFANPVLLLALFLLAGCAGSESWQKPGGTQASFSLDSRECRLIGEKIAQLHSETGKSVDPVYTARAYEECMRAKGWRRQLQAGEPAWPDVAAQAGSGSLPALAQVHEGHILLGFGQRIVVPPGFRMLPAQKMRVGPTVMEQFFWQNDAGTVIVLIFQENNQTSFEQIGYPVNPPYSLYTSGSGAGGLLQWAAFWGQIKDDWVMGLGAYYHVSDSRRVITVITSPLGPPESTPPPNVTLSREQYHQIDAFADQWQSWLEKQFPHGPGMVSRLKKIITPSVK
;
A
#
# COMPACT_ATOMS: atom_id res chain seq x y z
N MET A 1 52.30 0.50 32.97
CA MET A 1 52.13 -0.30 31.74
C MET A 1 52.15 -1.80 32.07
N GLU A 2 51.33 -2.25 33.03
CA GLU A 2 51.32 -3.65 33.51
C GLU A 2 49.92 -4.28 33.59
N PHE A 3 48.84 -3.51 33.35
CA PHE A 3 47.47 -4.02 33.47
C PHE A 3 46.93 -4.74 32.21
N ILE A 4 47.66 -4.71 31.09
CA ILE A 4 47.20 -5.28 29.81
C ILE A 4 47.66 -6.73 29.61
N LYS A 5 48.64 -7.22 30.38
CA LYS A 5 49.21 -8.56 30.17
C LYS A 5 48.40 -9.71 30.77
N THR A 6 47.50 -9.45 31.71
CA THR A 6 46.79 -10.53 32.44
C THR A 6 45.51 -11.00 31.76
N ILE A 7 45.01 -10.29 30.74
CA ILE A 7 43.76 -10.66 30.05
C ILE A 7 43.99 -11.76 29.00
N PHE A 8 45.22 -11.95 28.52
CA PHE A 8 45.55 -12.93 27.47
C PHE A 8 46.02 -14.30 27.98
N ALA A 9 46.14 -14.51 29.29
CA ALA A 9 46.72 -15.73 29.85
C ALA A 9 45.70 -16.85 30.13
N ASN A 10 44.40 -16.64 29.88
CA ASN A 10 43.40 -17.66 30.18
C ASN A 10 42.39 -17.81 29.03
N PRO A 11 42.65 -18.72 28.06
CA PRO A 11 41.75 -18.91 26.91
C PRO A 11 40.35 -19.41 27.31
N VAL A 12 40.21 -19.97 28.52
CA VAL A 12 38.92 -20.40 29.09
C VAL A 12 38.04 -19.20 29.47
N LEU A 13 38.64 -18.08 29.92
CA LEU A 13 37.90 -16.88 30.33
C LEU A 13 37.38 -16.09 29.12
N LEU A 14 38.15 -16.06 28.03
CA LEU A 14 37.75 -15.46 26.75
C LEU A 14 36.64 -16.29 26.07
N LEU A 15 36.69 -17.62 26.17
CA LEU A 15 35.60 -18.49 25.67
C LEU A 15 34.30 -18.31 26.47
N ALA A 16 34.40 -18.13 27.80
CA ALA A 16 33.24 -17.88 28.66
C ALA A 16 32.59 -16.50 28.39
N LEU A 17 33.38 -15.48 28.04
CA LEU A 17 32.87 -14.16 27.64
C LEU A 17 32.21 -14.17 26.24
N PHE A 18 32.69 -14.99 25.31
CA PHE A 18 32.04 -15.17 24.00
C PHE A 18 30.74 -15.99 24.07
N LEU A 19 30.61 -16.90 25.03
CA LEU A 19 29.39 -17.70 25.23
C LEU A 19 28.23 -16.91 25.90
N LEU A 20 28.51 -15.77 26.53
CA LEU A 20 27.49 -14.93 27.18
C LEU A 20 26.93 -13.81 26.29
N ALA A 21 27.46 -13.63 25.07
CA ALA A 21 26.96 -12.64 24.11
C ALA A 21 25.89 -13.19 23.13
N GLY A 22 25.39 -14.41 23.37
CA GLY A 22 24.50 -15.16 22.47
C GLY A 22 23.05 -15.30 22.93
N CYS A 23 22.52 -14.39 23.74
CA CYS A 23 21.08 -14.33 24.03
C CYS A 23 20.49 -13.04 23.45
N ALA A 24 20.46 -12.95 22.12
CA ALA A 24 19.47 -12.09 21.47
C ALA A 24 18.10 -12.61 21.89
N GLY A 25 17.32 -11.79 22.60
CA GLY A 25 15.99 -12.15 23.09
C GLY A 25 15.15 -12.68 21.93
N SER A 26 14.94 -14.00 21.90
CA SER A 26 14.06 -14.61 20.93
C SER A 26 12.64 -14.21 21.30
N GLU A 27 12.03 -13.30 20.54
CA GLU A 27 10.59 -13.11 20.56
C GLU A 27 9.94 -14.48 20.31
N SER A 28 9.38 -15.11 21.34
CA SER A 28 8.84 -16.46 21.20
C SER A 28 7.42 -16.38 20.66
N TRP A 29 7.30 -16.54 19.35
CA TRP A 29 6.03 -16.76 18.68
C TRP A 29 5.65 -18.24 18.74
N GLN A 30 4.42 -18.54 19.14
CA GLN A 30 3.91 -19.91 19.26
C GLN A 30 2.61 -20.10 18.48
N LYS A 31 2.46 -21.26 17.84
CA LYS A 31 1.25 -21.69 17.13
C LYS A 31 1.02 -23.18 17.42
N PRO A 32 -0.20 -23.61 17.79
CA PRO A 32 -0.50 -25.03 17.97
C PRO A 32 -0.16 -25.83 16.71
N GLY A 33 0.70 -26.85 16.84
CA GLY A 33 1.20 -27.65 15.71
C GLY A 33 2.19 -26.91 14.78
N GLY A 34 2.62 -25.70 15.11
CA GLY A 34 3.59 -24.93 14.34
C GLY A 34 5.02 -25.48 14.51
N THR A 35 5.74 -25.59 13.39
CA THR A 35 7.17 -25.95 13.36
C THR A 35 8.02 -24.72 13.11
N GLN A 36 9.32 -24.77 13.45
CA GLN A 36 10.27 -23.69 13.14
C GLN A 36 10.35 -23.38 11.63
N ALA A 37 10.16 -24.39 10.79
CA ALA A 37 10.09 -24.23 9.34
C ALA A 37 8.86 -23.41 8.93
N SER A 38 7.69 -23.71 9.49
CA SER A 38 6.48 -22.93 9.24
C SER A 38 6.57 -21.49 9.77
N PHE A 39 7.21 -21.30 10.93
CA PHE A 39 7.47 -19.97 11.49
C PHE A 39 8.33 -19.13 10.54
N SER A 40 9.43 -19.71 10.06
CA SER A 40 10.38 -18.99 9.20
C SER A 40 9.74 -18.55 7.88
N LEU A 41 8.85 -19.38 7.32
CA LEU A 41 8.12 -19.08 6.11
C LEU A 41 7.06 -17.97 6.34
N ASP A 42 6.23 -18.14 7.36
CA ASP A 42 5.19 -17.16 7.72
C ASP A 42 5.80 -15.81 8.14
N SER A 43 6.90 -15.82 8.91
CA SER A 43 7.61 -14.61 9.33
C SER A 43 8.19 -13.84 8.14
N ARG A 44 8.79 -14.54 7.16
CA ARG A 44 9.30 -13.89 5.95
C ARG A 44 8.17 -13.27 5.14
N GLU A 45 7.06 -13.99 4.96
CA GLU A 45 5.87 -13.48 4.28
C GLU A 45 5.29 -12.26 4.99
N CYS A 46 5.12 -12.34 6.30
CA CYS A 46 4.57 -11.25 7.11
C CYS A 46 5.49 -10.03 7.17
N ARG A 47 6.81 -10.21 7.03
CA ARG A 47 7.75 -9.08 6.95
C ARG A 47 7.57 -8.31 5.65
N LEU A 48 7.45 -9.01 4.53
CA LEU A 48 7.17 -8.41 3.23
C LEU A 48 5.81 -7.69 3.22
N ILE A 49 4.78 -8.28 3.86
CA ILE A 49 3.47 -7.63 4.05
C ILE A 49 3.62 -6.37 4.91
N GLY A 50 4.37 -6.45 6.01
CA GLY A 50 4.63 -5.33 6.90
C GLY A 50 5.33 -4.17 6.21
N GLU A 51 6.37 -4.45 5.44
CA GLU A 51 7.10 -3.47 4.64
C GLU A 51 6.19 -2.83 3.58
N LYS A 52 5.34 -3.62 2.91
CA LYS A 52 4.39 -3.11 1.90
C LYS A 52 3.32 -2.23 2.53
N ILE A 53 2.79 -2.58 3.69
CA ILE A 53 1.81 -1.76 4.43
C ILE A 53 2.46 -0.48 4.96
N ALA A 54 3.68 -0.56 5.49
CA ALA A 54 4.43 0.60 5.93
C ALA A 54 4.78 1.54 4.77
N GLN A 55 5.09 1.02 3.58
CA GLN A 55 5.26 1.82 2.37
C GLN A 55 3.97 2.53 1.94
N LEU A 56 2.81 1.86 2.03
CA LEU A 56 1.50 2.49 1.77
C LEU A 56 1.14 3.58 2.80
N HIS A 57 1.73 3.48 4.00
CA HIS A 57 1.57 4.43 5.09
C HIS A 57 2.64 5.53 5.11
N SER A 58 3.71 5.38 4.32
CA SER A 58 4.83 6.30 4.25
C SER A 58 4.40 7.62 3.62
N GLU A 59 4.67 8.73 4.31
CA GLU A 59 4.41 10.10 3.83
C GLU A 59 5.06 10.37 2.46
N THR A 60 6.17 9.68 2.15
CA THR A 60 6.98 9.86 0.93
C THR A 60 6.96 8.65 -0.02
N GLY A 61 6.29 7.56 0.33
CA GLY A 61 6.37 6.27 -0.40
C GLY A 61 7.76 5.60 -0.42
N LYS A 62 8.76 6.20 0.25
CA LYS A 62 10.17 5.78 0.25
C LYS A 62 10.70 5.34 1.63
N SER A 63 10.06 5.78 2.72
CA SER A 63 10.49 5.48 4.09
C SER A 63 9.60 4.42 4.72
N VAL A 64 10.15 3.26 5.01
CA VAL A 64 9.48 2.18 5.75
C VAL A 64 9.42 2.62 7.22
N ASP A 65 8.27 3.14 7.68
CA ASP A 65 8.11 3.47 9.10
C ASP A 65 8.26 2.16 9.92
N PRO A 66 9.28 2.05 10.79
CA PRO A 66 9.55 0.83 11.54
C PRO A 66 8.39 0.43 12.45
N VAL A 67 7.62 1.40 12.94
CA VAL A 67 6.47 1.18 13.84
C VAL A 67 5.31 0.55 13.06
N TYR A 68 5.01 1.04 11.86
CA TYR A 68 3.97 0.45 11.01
C TYR A 68 4.38 -0.91 10.45
N THR A 69 5.66 -1.09 10.15
CA THR A 69 6.22 -2.36 9.68
C THR A 69 6.09 -3.43 10.75
N ALA A 70 6.53 -3.11 11.98
CA ALA A 70 6.41 -4.00 13.13
C ALA A 70 4.94 -4.34 13.41
N ARG A 71 4.05 -3.34 13.37
CA ARG A 71 2.61 -3.54 13.59
C ARG A 71 1.96 -4.46 12.56
N ALA A 72 2.19 -4.19 11.28
CA ALA A 72 1.61 -4.96 10.18
C ALA A 72 2.20 -6.39 10.12
N TYR A 73 3.49 -6.56 10.47
CA TYR A 73 4.10 -7.85 10.70
C TYR A 73 3.37 -8.63 11.80
N GLU A 74 3.12 -8.02 12.97
CA GLU A 74 2.42 -8.67 14.07
C GLU A 74 0.98 -9.06 13.73
N GLU A 75 0.23 -8.18 13.08
CA GLU A 75 -1.14 -8.43 12.65
C GLU A 75 -1.19 -9.62 11.66
N CYS A 76 -0.25 -9.68 10.72
CA CYS A 76 -0.11 -10.82 9.82
C CYS A 76 0.24 -12.11 10.56
N MET A 77 1.19 -12.08 11.49
CA MET A 77 1.58 -13.25 12.28
C MET A 77 0.41 -13.78 13.12
N ARG A 78 -0.39 -12.89 13.73
CA ARG A 78 -1.62 -13.26 14.45
C ARG A 78 -2.66 -13.89 13.54
N ALA A 79 -2.88 -13.34 12.34
CA ALA A 79 -3.81 -13.90 11.35
C ALA A 79 -3.41 -15.31 10.89
N LYS A 80 -2.10 -15.58 10.81
CA LYS A 80 -1.54 -16.91 10.53
C LYS A 80 -1.60 -17.86 11.73
N GLY A 81 -2.12 -17.41 12.88
CA GLY A 81 -2.31 -18.21 14.09
C GLY A 81 -1.13 -18.22 15.06
N TRP A 82 -0.11 -17.39 14.84
CA TRP A 82 1.02 -17.24 15.76
C TRP A 82 0.68 -16.26 16.89
N ARG A 83 1.13 -16.54 18.11
CA ARG A 83 0.93 -15.70 19.30
C ARG A 83 2.27 -15.39 19.94
N ARG A 84 2.52 -14.11 20.26
CA ARG A 84 3.73 -13.65 20.95
C ARG A 84 3.62 -14.01 22.44
N GLN A 85 4.64 -14.64 22.99
CA GLN A 85 4.79 -14.78 24.44
C GLN A 85 5.44 -13.48 24.94
N LEU A 86 4.64 -12.61 25.56
CA LEU A 86 5.15 -11.37 26.17
C LEU A 86 6.08 -11.73 27.33
N GLN A 87 7.31 -11.21 27.33
CA GLN A 87 8.17 -11.29 28.52
C GLN A 87 7.69 -10.27 29.56
N ALA A 88 7.77 -10.65 30.84
CA ALA A 88 7.36 -9.80 31.95
C ALA A 88 8.16 -8.48 31.95
N GLY A 89 7.51 -7.36 31.67
CA GLY A 89 8.10 -6.02 31.72
C GLY A 89 8.21 -5.27 30.38
N GLU A 90 7.87 -5.89 29.24
CA GLU A 90 7.65 -5.13 28.01
C GLU A 90 6.37 -4.27 28.14
N PRO A 91 6.38 -2.99 27.70
CA PRO A 91 5.15 -2.25 27.56
C PRO A 91 4.27 -3.01 26.56
N ALA A 92 3.15 -3.55 27.05
CA ALA A 92 2.12 -4.04 26.16
C ALA A 92 1.74 -2.86 25.27
N TRP A 93 2.03 -2.98 23.97
CA TRP A 93 1.46 -2.06 22.99
C TRP A 93 -0.04 -2.03 23.23
N PRO A 94 -0.68 -0.84 23.31
CA PRO A 94 -2.08 -0.74 23.68
C PRO A 94 -2.87 -1.70 22.81
N ASP A 95 -3.55 -2.66 23.45
CA ASP A 95 -4.35 -3.68 22.78
C ASP A 95 -5.41 -2.98 21.91
N VAL A 96 -5.11 -2.75 20.63
CA VAL A 96 -6.10 -2.23 19.68
C VAL A 96 -7.06 -3.35 19.25
N ALA A 97 -6.78 -4.60 19.64
CA ALA A 97 -7.81 -5.66 19.65
C ALA A 97 -9.00 -5.28 20.57
N ALA A 98 -8.80 -4.38 21.54
CA ALA A 98 -9.86 -3.81 22.38
C ALA A 98 -10.41 -2.46 21.89
N GLN A 99 -9.95 -1.94 20.75
CA GLN A 99 -10.51 -0.75 20.08
C GLN A 99 -10.98 -1.01 18.65
N ALA A 100 -11.18 -2.27 18.26
CA ALA A 100 -12.32 -2.62 17.44
C ALA A 100 -13.60 -2.40 18.26
N GLY A 101 -13.86 -1.14 18.64
CA GLY A 101 -15.17 -0.75 19.12
C GLY A 101 -16.17 -1.22 18.06
N SER A 102 -17.22 -1.90 18.49
CA SER A 102 -18.31 -2.41 17.67
C SER A 102 -19.12 -1.30 16.96
N GLY A 103 -18.54 -0.12 16.77
CA GLY A 103 -19.05 0.93 15.92
C GLY A 103 -18.63 0.66 14.48
N SER A 104 -19.62 0.54 13.59
CA SER A 104 -19.42 0.50 12.15
C SER A 104 -18.50 1.65 11.72
N LEU A 105 -17.38 1.35 11.05
CA LEU A 105 -16.51 2.37 10.50
C LEU A 105 -17.28 3.21 9.46
N PRO A 106 -17.10 4.54 9.43
CA PRO A 106 -17.84 5.40 8.50
C PRO A 106 -17.60 4.98 7.05
N ALA A 107 -18.62 5.10 6.20
CA ALA A 107 -18.46 4.96 4.76
C ALA A 107 -17.79 6.20 4.19
N LEU A 108 -16.73 6.00 3.43
CA LEU A 108 -16.00 7.03 2.70
C LEU A 108 -16.51 7.16 1.26
N ALA A 109 -17.05 6.07 0.70
CA ALA A 109 -17.72 6.06 -0.59
C ALA A 109 -18.93 5.12 -0.63
N GLN A 110 -19.75 5.28 -1.65
CA GLN A 110 -20.95 4.48 -1.92
C GLN A 110 -20.96 4.01 -3.36
N VAL A 111 -21.33 2.74 -3.56
CA VAL A 111 -21.50 2.15 -4.88
C VAL A 111 -22.94 2.34 -5.33
N HIS A 112 -23.12 2.93 -6.51
CA HIS A 112 -24.38 3.06 -7.20
C HIS A 112 -24.37 2.19 -8.45
N GLU A 113 -25.44 1.40 -8.64
CA GLU A 113 -25.66 0.58 -9.84
C GLU A 113 -24.51 -0.40 -10.16
N GLY A 114 -23.66 -0.73 -9.18
CA GLY A 114 -22.54 -1.69 -9.30
C GLY A 114 -21.30 -1.20 -10.05
N HIS A 115 -21.35 -0.01 -10.67
CA HIS A 115 -20.27 0.49 -11.55
C HIS A 115 -19.99 2.00 -11.38
N ILE A 116 -20.76 2.70 -10.54
CA ILE A 116 -20.51 4.10 -10.20
C ILE A 116 -20.11 4.17 -8.73
N LEU A 117 -19.00 4.84 -8.44
CA LEU A 117 -18.55 5.08 -7.08
C LEU A 117 -18.63 6.57 -6.76
N LEU A 118 -19.34 6.90 -5.69
CA LEU A 118 -19.50 8.26 -5.19
C LEU A 118 -18.77 8.39 -3.85
N GLY A 119 -17.77 9.27 -3.78
CA GLY A 119 -17.02 9.50 -2.55
C GLY A 119 -16.20 10.78 -2.64
N PHE A 120 -16.07 11.50 -1.53
CA PHE A 120 -15.33 12.76 -1.46
C PHE A 120 -15.68 13.79 -2.56
N GLY A 121 -16.96 13.81 -2.97
CA GLY A 121 -17.45 14.69 -4.04
C GLY A 121 -17.04 14.27 -5.46
N GLN A 122 -16.37 13.13 -5.62
CA GLN A 122 -16.02 12.55 -6.91
C GLN A 122 -17.10 11.56 -7.35
N ARG A 123 -17.33 11.50 -8.66
CA ARG A 123 -18.15 10.49 -9.33
C ARG A 123 -17.25 9.71 -10.27
N ILE A 124 -16.88 8.51 -9.86
CA ILE A 124 -15.99 7.62 -10.62
C ILE A 124 -16.85 6.57 -11.32
N VAL A 125 -16.75 6.48 -12.64
CA VAL A 125 -17.46 5.49 -13.45
C VAL A 125 -16.48 4.41 -13.90
N VAL A 126 -16.66 3.21 -13.36
CA VAL A 126 -15.90 2.03 -13.76
C VAL A 126 -16.35 1.63 -15.18
N PRO A 127 -15.41 1.31 -16.10
CA PRO A 127 -15.77 0.89 -17.45
C PRO A 127 -16.68 -0.36 -17.45
N PRO A 128 -17.50 -0.55 -18.50
CA PRO A 128 -18.31 -1.75 -18.64
C PRO A 128 -17.43 -3.02 -18.74
N GLY A 129 -18.01 -4.18 -18.39
CA GLY A 129 -17.30 -5.46 -18.41
C GLY A 129 -16.50 -5.78 -17.14
N PHE A 130 -16.53 -4.88 -16.15
CA PHE A 130 -15.92 -5.09 -14.85
C PHE A 130 -16.96 -5.57 -13.82
N ARG A 131 -16.63 -6.61 -13.07
CA ARG A 131 -17.40 -7.11 -11.93
C ARG A 131 -16.78 -6.64 -10.63
N MET A 132 -17.61 -6.10 -9.75
CA MET A 132 -17.19 -5.70 -8.41
C MET A 132 -16.94 -6.93 -7.51
N LEU A 133 -15.83 -6.92 -6.79
CA LEU A 133 -15.54 -7.87 -5.71
C LEU A 133 -15.93 -7.24 -4.35
N PRO A 134 -16.00 -8.01 -3.25
CA PRO A 134 -16.34 -7.48 -1.94
C PRO A 134 -15.44 -6.30 -1.55
N ALA A 135 -16.06 -5.18 -1.18
CA ALA A 135 -15.35 -4.02 -0.67
C ALA A 135 -14.75 -4.34 0.70
N GLN A 136 -13.60 -3.73 1.00
CA GLN A 136 -12.92 -3.87 2.28
C GLN A 136 -12.84 -2.54 2.99
N LYS A 137 -13.07 -2.54 4.30
CA LYS A 137 -12.93 -1.36 5.14
C LYS A 137 -12.02 -1.67 6.30
N MET A 138 -11.10 -0.76 6.57
CA MET A 138 -10.14 -0.94 7.64
C MET A 138 -9.70 0.41 8.22
N ARG A 139 -9.19 0.36 9.44
CA ARG A 139 -8.55 1.51 10.09
C ARG A 139 -7.11 1.14 10.38
N VAL A 140 -6.18 2.00 9.99
CA VAL A 140 -4.75 1.86 10.27
C VAL A 140 -4.29 3.16 10.93
N GLY A 141 -3.98 3.10 12.22
CA GLY A 141 -3.70 4.30 13.01
C GLY A 141 -4.85 5.34 12.93
N PRO A 142 -4.55 6.61 12.58
CA PRO A 142 -5.56 7.66 12.43
C PRO A 142 -6.31 7.62 11.10
N THR A 143 -5.91 6.74 10.18
CA THR A 143 -6.44 6.68 8.82
C THR A 143 -7.54 5.63 8.70
N VAL A 144 -8.69 6.04 8.18
CA VAL A 144 -9.75 5.13 7.73
C VAL A 144 -9.57 4.91 6.23
N MET A 145 -9.68 3.65 5.81
CA MET A 145 -9.56 3.26 4.41
C MET A 145 -10.76 2.43 3.98
N GLU A 146 -11.28 2.70 2.79
CA GLU A 146 -12.30 1.90 2.13
C GLU A 146 -11.83 1.56 0.71
N GLN A 147 -11.71 0.27 0.43
CA GLN A 147 -11.15 -0.28 -0.80
C GLN A 147 -12.26 -0.95 -1.61
N PHE A 148 -12.31 -0.62 -2.88
CA PHE A 148 -13.24 -1.19 -3.85
C PHE A 148 -12.45 -1.81 -4.99
N PHE A 149 -12.84 -3.02 -5.35
CA PHE A 149 -12.12 -3.84 -6.30
C PHE A 149 -13.05 -4.21 -7.45
N TRP A 150 -12.55 -4.09 -8.68
CA TRP A 150 -13.21 -4.57 -9.86
C TRP A 150 -12.27 -5.39 -10.71
N GLN A 151 -12.80 -6.40 -11.39
CA GLN A 151 -12.05 -7.26 -12.29
C GLN A 151 -12.87 -7.54 -13.56
N ASN A 152 -12.23 -7.58 -14.72
CA ASN A 152 -12.84 -8.03 -15.98
C ASN A 152 -12.33 -9.42 -16.39
N ASP A 153 -12.93 -9.99 -17.44
CA ASP A 153 -12.58 -11.32 -17.95
C ASP A 153 -11.17 -11.40 -18.56
N ALA A 154 -10.61 -10.26 -18.97
CA ALA A 154 -9.24 -10.15 -19.47
C ALA A 154 -8.18 -10.12 -18.35
N GLY A 155 -8.58 -10.19 -17.09
CA GLY A 155 -7.68 -10.17 -15.94
C GLY A 155 -7.23 -8.77 -15.53
N THR A 156 -7.78 -7.71 -16.12
CA THR A 156 -7.55 -6.34 -15.65
C THR A 156 -8.27 -6.12 -14.33
N VAL A 157 -7.58 -5.51 -13.37
CA VAL A 157 -8.08 -5.18 -12.04
C VAL A 157 -8.02 -3.67 -11.84
N ILE A 158 -9.09 -3.09 -11.31
CA ILE A 158 -9.15 -1.70 -10.84
C ILE A 158 -9.36 -1.73 -9.33
N VAL A 159 -8.50 -1.03 -8.59
CA VAL A 159 -8.61 -0.81 -7.16
C VAL A 159 -8.75 0.68 -6.91
N LEU A 160 -9.83 1.06 -6.22
CA LEU A 160 -10.05 2.42 -5.73
C LEU A 160 -10.02 2.41 -4.20
N ILE A 161 -9.15 3.21 -3.61
CA ILE A 161 -8.96 3.31 -2.17
C ILE A 161 -9.27 4.74 -1.73
N PHE A 162 -10.30 4.89 -0.92
CA PHE A 162 -10.65 6.15 -0.27
C PHE A 162 -9.93 6.19 1.06
N GLN A 163 -9.13 7.23 1.29
CA GLN A 163 -8.43 7.41 2.55
C GLN A 163 -8.82 8.74 3.19
N GLU A 164 -9.16 8.70 4.47
CA GLU A 164 -9.36 9.87 5.31
C GLU A 164 -8.46 9.76 6.55
N ASN A 165 -7.68 10.80 6.81
CA ASN A 165 -6.81 10.91 7.97
C ASN A 165 -7.31 12.02 8.90
N ASN A 166 -7.56 11.68 10.16
CA ASN A 166 -8.14 12.60 11.14
C ASN A 166 -7.10 13.36 11.99
N GLN A 167 -5.80 13.12 11.78
CA GLN A 167 -4.73 13.70 12.60
C GLN A 167 -3.64 14.39 11.80
N THR A 168 -3.36 13.95 10.57
CA THR A 168 -2.29 14.52 9.74
C THR A 168 -2.72 14.76 8.31
N SER A 169 -1.91 15.51 7.56
CA SER A 169 -2.08 15.80 6.14
C SER A 169 -1.36 14.79 5.25
N PHE A 170 -1.95 14.46 4.11
CA PHE A 170 -1.30 13.75 3.01
C PHE A 170 -0.45 14.71 2.19
N GLU A 171 0.83 14.40 2.04
CA GLU A 171 1.72 15.14 1.12
C GLU A 171 1.29 14.93 -0.34
N GLN A 172 1.35 15.99 -1.13
CA GLN A 172 1.11 15.93 -2.56
C GLN A 172 2.37 15.47 -3.29
N ILE A 173 2.53 14.16 -3.39
CA ILE A 173 3.68 13.52 -4.06
C ILE A 173 3.25 12.76 -5.32
N GLY A 174 4.23 12.52 -6.19
CA GLY A 174 4.09 11.59 -7.31
C GLY A 174 3.72 10.18 -6.82
N TYR A 175 2.97 9.42 -7.62
CA TYR A 175 2.68 8.03 -7.27
C TYR A 175 3.98 7.21 -7.24
N PRO A 176 4.33 6.56 -6.12
CA PRO A 176 5.59 5.86 -5.98
C PRO A 176 5.56 4.52 -6.74
N VAL A 177 6.63 4.24 -7.49
CA VAL A 177 6.85 2.95 -8.14
C VAL A 177 8.10 2.33 -7.54
N ASN A 178 7.92 1.21 -6.85
CA ASN A 178 8.98 0.50 -6.14
C ASN A 178 9.24 -0.87 -6.78
N PRO A 179 10.45 -1.43 -6.64
CA PRO A 179 10.73 -2.82 -7.02
C PRO A 179 9.69 -3.81 -6.45
N PRO A 180 9.31 -4.87 -7.19
CA PRO A 180 9.91 -5.34 -8.45
C PRO A 180 9.43 -4.59 -9.71
N TYR A 181 8.65 -3.52 -9.56
CA TYR A 181 8.17 -2.74 -10.71
C TYR A 181 9.20 -1.70 -11.14
N SER A 182 9.18 -1.40 -12.43
CA SER A 182 9.94 -0.34 -13.07
C SER A 182 8.99 0.73 -13.60
N LEU A 183 9.34 1.99 -13.38
CA LEU A 183 8.59 3.12 -13.91
C LEU A 183 8.68 3.13 -15.44
N TYR A 184 7.55 3.25 -16.11
CA TYR A 184 7.47 3.47 -17.56
C TYR A 184 7.38 4.97 -17.87
N THR A 185 6.37 5.64 -17.33
CA THR A 185 6.17 7.09 -17.44
C THR A 185 5.32 7.61 -16.28
N SER A 186 5.33 8.91 -16.04
CA SER A 186 4.56 9.55 -14.98
C SER A 186 4.15 10.96 -15.37
N GLY A 187 3.07 11.45 -14.76
CA GLY A 187 2.57 12.79 -15.05
C GLY A 187 1.64 13.31 -13.96
N SER A 188 1.14 14.52 -14.22
CA SER A 188 0.20 15.21 -13.35
C SER A 188 -0.98 15.79 -14.13
N GLY A 189 -2.17 15.78 -13.55
CA GLY A 189 -3.39 16.35 -14.11
C GLY A 189 -4.15 17.20 -13.09
N ALA A 190 -5.31 17.75 -13.50
CA ALA A 190 -6.24 18.47 -12.61
C ALA A 190 -5.58 19.57 -11.75
N GLY A 191 -4.68 20.36 -12.34
CA GLY A 191 -3.97 21.43 -11.62
C GLY A 191 -2.95 20.93 -10.58
N GLY A 192 -2.44 19.71 -10.74
CA GLY A 192 -1.45 19.09 -9.86
C GLY A 192 -2.03 18.17 -8.79
N LEU A 193 -3.36 18.11 -8.66
CA LEU A 193 -4.04 17.29 -7.66
C LEU A 193 -4.09 15.80 -8.02
N LEU A 194 -4.00 15.49 -9.31
CA LEU A 194 -3.85 14.12 -9.81
C LEU A 194 -2.38 13.90 -10.14
N GLN A 195 -1.74 12.94 -9.48
CA GLN A 195 -0.38 12.50 -9.73
C GLN A 195 -0.40 11.03 -10.09
N TRP A 196 0.14 10.63 -11.24
CA TRP A 196 0.03 9.26 -11.73
C TRP A 196 1.35 8.74 -12.29
N ALA A 197 1.50 7.41 -12.28
CA ALA A 197 2.63 6.71 -12.82
C ALA A 197 2.17 5.40 -13.48
N ALA A 198 2.58 5.18 -14.72
CA ALA A 198 2.50 3.88 -15.38
C ALA A 198 3.80 3.10 -15.13
N PHE A 199 3.67 1.80 -14.92
CA PHE A 199 4.76 0.92 -14.54
C PHE A 199 4.53 -0.48 -15.08
N TRP A 200 5.58 -1.29 -15.04
CA TRP A 200 5.53 -2.70 -15.37
C TRP A 200 6.47 -3.48 -14.47
N GLY A 201 6.31 -4.79 -14.37
CA GLY A 201 7.24 -5.63 -13.64
C GLY A 201 6.91 -7.10 -13.81
N GLN A 202 7.85 -7.94 -13.41
CA GLN A 202 7.66 -9.38 -13.31
C GLN A 202 7.47 -9.77 -11.85
N ILE A 203 6.36 -10.45 -11.56
CA ILE A 203 6.05 -10.96 -10.21
C ILE A 203 5.97 -12.47 -10.33
N LYS A 204 6.94 -13.17 -9.72
CA LYS A 204 7.13 -14.61 -9.96
C LYS A 204 7.31 -14.85 -11.46
N ASP A 205 6.40 -15.57 -12.09
CA ASP A 205 6.45 -15.92 -13.51
C ASP A 205 5.52 -15.04 -14.37
N ASP A 206 4.76 -14.13 -13.75
CA ASP A 206 3.77 -13.29 -14.44
C ASP A 206 4.32 -11.88 -14.72
N TRP A 207 4.13 -11.44 -15.96
CA TRP A 207 4.41 -10.07 -16.37
C TRP A 207 3.14 -9.23 -16.17
N VAL A 208 3.30 -8.07 -15.54
CA VAL A 208 2.19 -7.18 -15.19
C VAL A 208 2.54 -5.77 -15.63
N MET A 209 1.57 -5.10 -16.24
CA MET A 209 1.60 -3.65 -16.43
C MET A 209 0.55 -3.00 -15.53
N GLY A 210 0.81 -1.77 -15.10
CA GLY A 210 -0.10 -1.08 -14.21
C GLY A 210 0.00 0.43 -14.28
N LEU A 211 -1.03 1.08 -13.77
CA LEU A 211 -1.10 2.52 -13.60
C LEU A 211 -1.58 2.80 -12.18
N GLY A 212 -0.79 3.55 -11.43
CA GLY A 212 -1.12 4.02 -10.09
C GLY A 212 -1.33 5.53 -10.10
N ALA A 213 -2.27 6.02 -9.30
CA ALA A 213 -2.52 7.43 -9.16
C ALA A 213 -2.94 7.84 -7.74
N TYR A 214 -2.49 9.01 -7.32
CA TYR A 214 -3.00 9.73 -6.17
C TYR A 214 -3.82 10.92 -6.66
N TYR A 215 -5.06 11.01 -6.19
CA TYR A 215 -5.90 12.18 -6.35
C TYR A 215 -6.14 12.82 -4.97
N HIS A 216 -5.55 14.00 -4.76
CA HIS A 216 -5.65 14.74 -3.52
C HIS A 216 -6.94 15.55 -3.48
N VAL A 217 -7.84 15.20 -2.55
CA VAL A 217 -9.11 15.91 -2.35
C VAL A 217 -8.96 17.02 -1.31
N SER A 218 -8.17 16.77 -0.27
CA SER A 218 -7.79 17.78 0.70
C SER A 218 -6.55 17.29 1.41
N ASP A 219 -6.02 18.11 2.30
CA ASP A 219 -4.91 17.70 3.14
C ASP A 219 -5.24 16.41 3.90
N SER A 220 -6.48 16.21 4.36
CA SER A 220 -6.90 15.01 5.09
C SER A 220 -7.52 13.89 4.24
N ARG A 221 -7.71 14.07 2.93
CA ARG A 221 -8.45 13.11 2.08
C ARG A 221 -7.80 12.90 0.73
N ARG A 222 -7.64 11.63 0.34
CA ARG A 222 -7.18 11.27 -1.01
C ARG A 222 -7.89 10.03 -1.53
N VAL A 223 -7.93 9.93 -2.85
CA VAL A 223 -8.32 8.71 -3.57
C VAL A 223 -7.06 8.13 -4.20
N ILE A 224 -6.76 6.86 -3.92
CA ILE A 224 -5.71 6.12 -4.59
C ILE A 224 -6.37 5.23 -5.63
N THR A 225 -5.87 5.28 -6.86
CA THR A 225 -6.29 4.37 -7.93
C THR A 225 -5.13 3.49 -8.32
N VAL A 226 -5.36 2.19 -8.43
CA VAL A 226 -4.38 1.23 -8.96
C VAL A 226 -5.08 0.36 -10.00
N ILE A 227 -4.55 0.36 -11.21
CA ILE A 227 -5.07 -0.43 -12.32
C ILE A 227 -3.96 -1.35 -12.77
N THR A 228 -4.22 -2.64 -12.89
CA THR A 228 -3.22 -3.61 -13.33
C THR A 228 -3.81 -4.54 -14.37
N SER A 229 -3.01 -4.97 -15.32
CA SER A 229 -3.39 -5.93 -16.36
C SER A 229 -2.23 -6.89 -16.64
N PRO A 230 -2.51 -8.12 -17.09
CA PRO A 230 -1.46 -8.99 -17.62
C PRO A 230 -0.71 -8.28 -18.75
N LEU A 231 0.61 -8.44 -18.75
CA LEU A 231 1.51 -8.03 -19.82
C LEU A 231 2.05 -9.32 -20.47
N GLY A 232 2.15 -9.35 -21.80
CA GLY A 232 2.73 -10.52 -22.47
C GLY A 232 4.17 -10.79 -22.02
N PRO A 233 4.62 -12.07 -21.96
CA PRO A 233 6.02 -12.37 -21.76
C PRO A 233 6.86 -11.81 -22.91
N PRO A 234 8.17 -11.56 -22.72
CA PRO A 234 9.03 -11.10 -23.80
C PRO A 234 9.14 -12.17 -24.89
N GLU A 235 8.71 -11.86 -26.12
CA GLU A 235 8.82 -12.77 -27.28
C GLU A 235 10.26 -13.04 -27.69
N SER A 236 11.18 -12.15 -27.33
CA SER A 236 12.63 -12.29 -27.56
C SER A 236 13.38 -11.63 -26.40
N THR A 237 14.60 -12.12 -26.15
CA THR A 237 15.49 -11.47 -25.18
C THR A 237 15.72 -10.03 -25.62
N PRO A 238 15.39 -9.03 -24.77
CA PRO A 238 15.63 -7.65 -25.10
C PRO A 238 17.12 -7.42 -25.43
N PRO A 239 17.44 -6.51 -26.37
CA PRO A 239 18.82 -6.10 -26.60
C PRO A 239 19.50 -5.64 -25.30
N PRO A 240 20.85 -5.70 -25.20
CA PRO A 240 21.56 -5.18 -24.04
C PRO A 240 21.13 -3.73 -23.72
N ASN A 241 20.82 -3.46 -22.45
CA ASN A 241 20.32 -2.17 -21.95
C ASN A 241 18.88 -1.79 -22.33
N VAL A 242 18.12 -2.71 -22.94
CA VAL A 242 16.68 -2.56 -23.15
C VAL A 242 15.96 -3.48 -22.19
N THR A 243 15.00 -2.97 -21.44
CA THR A 243 14.29 -3.76 -20.41
C THR A 243 12.97 -4.36 -20.91
N LEU A 244 12.40 -3.83 -21.98
CA LEU A 244 11.13 -4.25 -22.57
C LEU A 244 11.34 -4.75 -24.00
N SER A 245 10.65 -5.81 -24.40
CA SER A 245 10.51 -6.13 -25.83
C SER A 245 9.71 -5.03 -26.54
N ARG A 246 9.84 -4.93 -27.87
CA ARG A 246 9.05 -3.97 -28.67
C ARG A 246 7.54 -4.15 -28.48
N GLU A 247 7.10 -5.40 -28.42
CA GLU A 247 5.68 -5.72 -28.22
C GLU A 247 5.20 -5.32 -26.83
N GLN A 248 5.99 -5.60 -25.79
CA GLN A 248 5.66 -5.15 -24.42
C GLN A 248 5.62 -3.62 -24.33
N TYR A 249 6.51 -2.91 -25.03
CA TYR A 249 6.47 -1.45 -25.11
C TYR A 249 5.14 -0.97 -25.68
N HIS A 250 4.70 -1.52 -26.82
CA HIS A 250 3.43 -1.13 -27.45
C HIS A 250 2.21 -1.45 -26.57
N GLN A 251 2.22 -2.58 -25.86
CA GLN A 251 1.16 -2.92 -24.91
C GLN A 251 1.09 -1.93 -23.74
N ILE A 252 2.24 -1.58 -23.14
CA ILE A 252 2.30 -0.64 -22.02
C ILE A 252 1.91 0.77 -22.45
N ASP A 253 2.35 1.22 -23.62
CA ASP A 253 2.03 2.53 -24.20
C ASP A 253 0.52 2.69 -24.40
N ALA A 254 -0.11 1.74 -25.10
CA ALA A 254 -1.57 1.73 -25.31
C ALA A 254 -2.35 1.63 -24.00
N PHE A 255 -1.87 0.82 -23.06
CA PHE A 255 -2.46 0.71 -21.71
C PHE A 255 -2.38 2.04 -20.94
N ALA A 256 -1.21 2.68 -20.94
CA ALA A 256 -0.98 3.93 -20.24
C ALA A 256 -1.89 5.04 -20.79
N ASP A 257 -1.95 5.19 -22.12
CA ASP A 257 -2.80 6.19 -22.79
C ASP A 257 -4.28 6.00 -22.46
N GLN A 258 -4.76 4.76 -22.52
CA GLN A 258 -6.16 4.43 -22.21
C GLN A 258 -6.51 4.81 -20.76
N TRP A 259 -5.69 4.37 -19.80
CA TRP A 259 -6.02 4.53 -18.38
C TRP A 259 -5.72 5.92 -17.84
N GLN A 260 -4.70 6.62 -18.38
CA GLN A 260 -4.51 8.04 -18.14
C GLN A 260 -5.74 8.83 -18.60
N SER A 261 -6.18 8.61 -19.85
CA SER A 261 -7.36 9.27 -20.40
C SER A 261 -8.62 8.99 -19.59
N TRP A 262 -8.75 7.77 -19.03
CA TRP A 262 -9.84 7.43 -18.14
C TRP A 262 -9.75 8.18 -16.81
N LEU A 263 -8.58 8.21 -16.16
CA LEU A 263 -8.36 8.92 -14.89
C LEU A 263 -8.68 10.42 -14.99
N GLU A 264 -8.20 11.08 -16.03
CA GLU A 264 -8.44 12.51 -16.24
C GLU A 264 -9.94 12.83 -16.36
N LYS A 265 -10.73 11.90 -16.94
CA LYS A 265 -12.19 12.02 -16.99
C LYS A 265 -12.86 11.81 -15.63
N GLN A 266 -12.28 11.00 -14.74
CA GLN A 266 -12.85 10.75 -13.40
C GLN A 266 -12.54 11.88 -12.43
N PHE A 267 -11.41 12.56 -12.63
CA PHE A 267 -10.92 13.63 -11.76
C PHE A 267 -10.71 14.94 -12.53
N PRO A 268 -11.72 15.47 -13.26
CA PRO A 268 -11.56 16.63 -14.14
C PRO A 268 -11.38 17.94 -13.36
N HIS A 269 -11.80 17.98 -12.10
CA HIS A 269 -11.90 19.19 -11.30
C HIS A 269 -11.44 18.93 -9.87
N GLY A 270 -10.45 19.69 -9.43
CA GLY A 270 -10.10 19.80 -8.02
C GLY A 270 -11.32 20.11 -7.14
N PRO A 271 -11.25 19.82 -5.84
CA PRO A 271 -12.34 20.07 -4.91
C PRO A 271 -12.59 21.58 -4.81
N GLY A 272 -13.59 22.07 -5.55
CA GLY A 272 -13.88 23.50 -5.54
C GLY A 272 -14.84 24.04 -6.61
N MET A 273 -15.15 23.30 -7.68
CA MET A 273 -16.03 23.86 -8.73
C MET A 273 -17.54 23.63 -8.53
N VAL A 274 -17.96 22.64 -7.74
CA VAL A 274 -19.40 22.40 -7.51
C VAL A 274 -19.99 23.34 -6.43
N SER A 275 -19.17 23.98 -5.59
CA SER A 275 -19.66 24.89 -4.53
C SER A 275 -19.99 26.32 -5.02
N ARG A 276 -19.61 26.71 -6.24
CA ARG A 276 -19.86 28.06 -6.77
C ARG A 276 -21.18 28.23 -7.53
N LEU A 277 -21.90 27.15 -7.83
CA LEU A 277 -23.18 27.23 -8.56
C LEU A 277 -24.44 27.38 -7.69
N LYS A 278 -24.31 27.44 -6.35
CA LYS A 278 -25.46 27.67 -5.44
C LYS A 278 -25.62 29.11 -4.91
N LYS A 279 -24.84 30.09 -5.38
CA LYS A 279 -24.92 31.49 -4.90
C LYS A 279 -25.43 32.51 -5.92
N ILE A 280 -25.93 32.07 -7.08
CA ILE A 280 -26.62 32.93 -8.05
C ILE A 280 -27.96 32.28 -8.33
N ILE A 281 -28.94 32.58 -7.49
CA ILE A 281 -30.39 32.70 -7.74
C ILE A 281 -30.97 32.94 -6.34
N THR A 282 -30.91 34.19 -5.91
CA THR A 282 -31.89 34.72 -4.96
C THR A 282 -32.53 35.88 -5.70
N PRO A 283 -33.82 35.80 -6.07
CA PRO A 283 -34.47 36.94 -6.68
C PRO A 283 -34.56 38.05 -5.62
N SER A 284 -33.95 39.19 -5.90
CA SER A 284 -34.19 40.40 -5.13
C SER A 284 -35.62 40.84 -5.38
N VAL A 285 -36.51 40.50 -4.45
CA VAL A 285 -37.80 41.19 -4.30
C VAL A 285 -37.55 42.36 -3.37
N LYS A 286 -37.54 43.56 -3.95
CA LYS A 286 -38.18 44.79 -3.44
C LYS A 286 -38.10 45.87 -4.49
#